data_AF-A0A6C0AWI6-F1
#
_entry.id   AF-A0A6C0AWI6-F1
#
_cell.length_a   1.000
_cell.length_b   1.000
_cell.length_c   1.000
_cell.angle_alpha   90.00
_cell.angle_beta   90.00
_cell.angle_gamma   90.00
#
_symmetry.space_group_name_H-M   'P 1'
#
loop_
_entity.id
_entity.type
_entity.pdbx_description
1 polymer ?
#
loop_
_entity_poly.entity_id
_entity_poly.type
_entity_poly.pdbx_seq_one_letter_code
_entity_poly.pdbx_strand_id
1 'polypeptide(L)'
;MSSSLSQFNTAIYDFVRFIRETGHMSDEVNKLETYIEVTRVNARILISNFQKYVLRDVFVSNILKNNVNYFLNIDIVKEYEIDDDNIALLINRIRELVANLVTEKNTENIDKTFNWMKVLCFHAYSDIGIPAAQKFRSLLSPPDSSST
;
A
#
# COMPACT_ATOMS: atom_id res chain seq x y z
N MET A 1 -15.44 -11.94 -14.81
CA MET A 1 -14.92 -10.86 -13.96
C MET A 1 -13.77 -11.43 -13.14
N SER A 2 -12.63 -10.74 -13.06
CA SER A 2 -11.53 -11.14 -12.17
C SER A 2 -11.91 -10.84 -10.71
N SER A 3 -11.57 -11.71 -9.76
CA SER A 3 -11.87 -11.52 -8.34
C SER A 3 -10.99 -10.43 -7.73
N SER A 4 -11.45 -9.79 -6.63
CA SER A 4 -10.65 -8.81 -5.89
C SER A 4 -9.30 -9.37 -5.45
N LEU A 5 -9.26 -10.63 -5.00
CA LEU A 5 -8.02 -11.35 -4.71
C LEU A 5 -7.06 -11.38 -5.91
N SER A 6 -7.57 -11.77 -7.09
CA SER A 6 -6.75 -11.85 -8.29
C SER A 6 -6.26 -10.47 -8.73
N GLN A 7 -7.11 -9.44 -8.63
CA GLN A 7 -6.73 -8.07 -8.97
C GLN A 7 -5.69 -7.51 -7.99
N PHE A 8 -5.83 -7.78 -6.69
CA PHE A 8 -4.81 -7.44 -5.69
C PHE A 8 -3.47 -8.12 -6.01
N ASN A 9 -3.50 -9.42 -6.33
CA ASN A 9 -2.30 -10.19 -6.66
C ASN A 9 -1.56 -9.65 -7.90
N THR A 10 -2.31 -9.25 -8.94
CA THR A 10 -1.72 -8.58 -10.11
C THR A 10 -1.14 -7.22 -9.73
N ALA A 11 -1.90 -6.41 -8.99
CA ALA A 11 -1.48 -5.06 -8.63
C ALA A 11 -0.22 -5.04 -7.75
N ILE A 12 -0.09 -5.95 -6.77
CA ILE A 12 1.09 -5.99 -5.90
C ILE A 12 2.35 -6.41 -6.66
N TYR A 13 2.20 -7.31 -7.63
CA TYR A 13 3.28 -7.70 -8.52
C TYR A 13 3.73 -6.52 -9.40
N ASP A 14 2.78 -5.85 -10.06
CA ASP A 14 3.09 -4.70 -10.92
C ASP A 14 3.67 -3.53 -10.11
N PHE A 15 3.21 -3.34 -8.87
CA PHE A 15 3.76 -2.33 -7.98
C PHE A 15 5.20 -2.63 -7.59
N VAL A 16 5.54 -3.85 -7.18
CA VAL A 16 6.93 -4.18 -6.83
C VAL A 16 7.84 -4.15 -8.04
N ARG A 17 7.35 -4.55 -9.21
CA ARG A 17 8.06 -4.31 -10.48
C ARG A 17 8.32 -2.83 -10.71
N PHE A 18 7.33 -1.96 -10.48
CA PHE A 18 7.50 -0.52 -10.56
C PHE A 18 8.55 0.01 -9.57
N ILE A 19 8.56 -0.46 -8.31
CA ILE A 19 9.58 -0.09 -7.30
C ILE A 19 10.98 -0.45 -7.80
N ARG A 20 11.14 -1.62 -8.42
CA ARG A 20 12.41 -2.07 -9.02
C ARG A 20 12.84 -1.17 -10.18
N GLU A 21 11.94 -0.92 -11.12
CA GLU A 21 12.22 -0.16 -12.35
C GLU A 21 12.49 1.33 -12.07
N THR A 22 11.98 1.88 -10.96
CA THR A 22 12.21 3.28 -10.55
C THR A 22 13.58 3.52 -9.89
N GLY A 23 14.44 2.52 -9.82
CA GLY A 23 15.89 2.76 -9.72
C GLY A 23 16.53 2.60 -8.34
N HIS A 24 15.89 1.89 -7.41
CA HIS A 24 16.54 1.52 -6.14
C HIS A 24 16.71 0.00 -6.03
N MET A 25 17.58 -0.56 -6.88
CA MET A 25 18.00 -1.96 -6.77
C MET A 25 18.83 -2.17 -5.49
N SER A 26 18.16 -2.57 -4.42
CA SER A 26 18.80 -3.19 -3.26
C SER A 26 18.52 -4.70 -3.28
N ASP A 27 19.42 -5.51 -2.70
CA ASP A 27 19.21 -6.95 -2.52
C ASP A 27 17.89 -7.28 -1.80
N GLU A 28 17.38 -6.32 -1.04
CA GLU A 28 16.13 -6.40 -0.29
C GLU A 28 14.89 -6.23 -1.19
N VAL A 29 14.95 -5.42 -2.25
CA VAL A 29 13.89 -5.35 -3.27
C VAL A 29 13.82 -6.67 -4.06
N ASN A 30 14.96 -7.31 -4.34
CA ASN A 30 14.99 -8.64 -4.96
C ASN A 30 14.35 -9.72 -4.08
N LYS A 31 14.55 -9.66 -2.75
CA LYS A 31 13.85 -10.55 -1.80
C LYS A 31 12.34 -10.32 -1.82
N LEU A 32 11.89 -9.07 -1.87
CA LEU A 32 10.47 -8.73 -1.94
C LEU A 32 9.83 -9.21 -3.25
N GLU A 33 10.52 -9.03 -4.38
CA GLU A 33 10.08 -9.57 -5.67
C GLU A 33 9.98 -11.09 -5.63
N THR A 34 11.03 -11.78 -5.14
CA THR A 34 11.03 -13.24 -4.98
C THR A 34 9.88 -13.70 -4.08
N TYR A 35 9.63 -13.02 -2.96
CA TYR A 35 8.52 -13.34 -2.07
C TYR A 35 7.17 -13.17 -2.77
N ILE A 36 6.97 -12.10 -3.53
CA ILE A 36 5.72 -11.87 -4.28
C ILE A 36 5.57 -12.88 -5.42
N GLU A 37 6.66 -13.25 -6.10
CA GLU A 37 6.66 -14.30 -7.11
C GLU A 37 6.30 -15.67 -6.53
N VAL A 38 6.82 -15.99 -5.34
CA VAL A 38 6.47 -17.23 -4.62
C VAL A 38 5.02 -17.18 -4.13
N THR A 39 4.58 -16.03 -3.59
CA THR A 39 3.21 -15.85 -3.09
C THR A 39 2.18 -15.58 -4.19
N ARG A 40 2.58 -15.41 -5.46
CA ARG A 40 1.64 -15.42 -6.60
C ARG A 40 0.80 -16.69 -6.64
N VAL A 41 1.35 -17.81 -6.15
CA VAL A 41 0.65 -19.09 -6.01
C VAL A 41 -0.33 -19.09 -4.83
N ASN A 42 -0.07 -18.30 -3.78
CA ASN A 42 -0.92 -18.18 -2.60
C ASN A 42 -1.16 -16.71 -2.20
N ALA A 43 -1.80 -15.96 -3.09
CA ALA A 43 -2.13 -14.55 -2.91
C ALA A 43 -2.96 -14.27 -1.65
N ARG A 44 -3.63 -15.30 -1.13
CA ARG A 44 -4.48 -15.23 0.06
C ARG A 44 -3.68 -14.89 1.31
N ILE A 45 -2.47 -15.43 1.47
CA ILE A 45 -1.61 -15.11 2.63
C ILE A 45 -1.26 -13.61 2.62
N LEU A 46 -0.81 -13.13 1.47
CA LEU A 46 -0.35 -11.76 1.32
C LEU A 46 -1.49 -10.74 1.54
N ILE A 47 -2.65 -10.95 0.91
CA ILE A 47 -3.78 -10.04 1.08
C ILE A 47 -4.33 -10.06 2.51
N SER A 48 -4.36 -11.23 3.18
CA SER A 48 -4.83 -11.33 4.56
C SER A 48 -3.92 -10.57 5.52
N ASN A 49 -2.61 -10.66 5.35
CA ASN A 49 -1.67 -9.90 6.18
C ASN A 49 -1.74 -8.40 5.85
N PHE A 50 -1.85 -8.04 4.58
CA PHE A 50 -2.11 -6.64 4.19
C PHE A 50 -3.41 -6.09 4.81
N GLN A 51 -4.49 -6.86 4.79
CA GLN A 51 -5.77 -6.51 5.42
C GLN A 51 -5.60 -6.31 6.92
N LYS A 52 -4.91 -7.22 7.61
CA LYS A 52 -4.68 -7.17 9.06
C LYS A 52 -3.89 -5.94 9.48
N TYR A 53 -2.80 -5.62 8.78
CA TYR A 53 -1.85 -4.58 9.25
C TYR A 53 -2.05 -3.22 8.59
N VAL A 54 -2.48 -3.18 7.33
CA VAL A 54 -2.41 -1.97 6.49
C VAL A 54 -3.77 -1.29 6.31
N LEU A 55 -4.89 -2.04 6.35
CA LEU A 55 -6.24 -1.48 6.22
C LEU A 55 -6.73 -0.77 7.51
N ARG A 56 -5.95 0.19 8.00
CA ARG A 56 -6.34 1.10 9.07
C ARG A 56 -6.85 2.41 8.50
N ASP A 57 -7.97 2.91 8.99
CA ASP A 57 -8.64 4.12 8.45
C ASP A 57 -7.72 5.33 8.38
N VAL A 58 -6.89 5.56 9.41
CA VAL A 58 -5.91 6.65 9.45
C VAL A 58 -4.86 6.47 8.35
N PHE A 59 -4.34 5.26 8.17
CA PHE A 59 -3.40 4.95 7.10
C PHE A 59 -4.00 5.24 5.73
N VAL A 60 -5.14 4.61 5.45
CA VAL A 60 -5.77 4.67 4.12
C VAL A 60 -6.20 6.11 3.82
N SER A 61 -6.73 6.87 4.78
CA SER A 61 -7.09 8.28 4.56
C SER A 61 -5.86 9.12 4.14
N ASN A 62 -4.70 8.89 4.76
CA ASN A 62 -3.46 9.58 4.39
C ASN A 62 -2.94 9.15 3.00
N ILE A 63 -3.08 7.87 2.64
CA ILE A 63 -2.78 7.39 1.29
C ILE A 63 -3.71 8.03 0.24
N LEU A 64 -5.02 8.13 0.53
CA LEU A 64 -6.00 8.73 -0.38
C LEU A 64 -5.70 10.22 -0.62
N LYS A 65 -5.15 10.92 0.37
CA LYS A 65 -4.78 12.33 0.32
C LYS A 65 -3.38 12.61 -0.26
N ASN A 66 -2.65 11.58 -0.70
CA ASN A 66 -1.23 11.67 -1.07
C ASN A 66 -0.39 12.37 0.01
N ASN A 67 -0.67 12.09 1.29
CA ASN A 67 0.03 12.74 2.40
C ASN A 67 1.44 12.15 2.58
N VAL A 68 2.37 12.64 1.77
CA VAL A 68 3.79 12.27 1.79
C VAL A 68 4.41 12.47 3.17
N ASN A 69 4.09 13.59 3.84
CA ASN A 69 4.65 13.90 5.15
C ASN A 69 4.23 12.89 6.22
N TYR A 70 2.96 12.46 6.24
CA TYR A 70 2.51 11.40 7.13
C TYR A 70 3.32 10.12 6.88
N PHE A 71 3.46 9.74 5.61
CA PHE A 71 4.10 8.49 5.21
C PHE A 71 5.59 8.44 5.54
N LEU A 72 6.31 9.56 5.45
CA LEU A 72 7.74 9.65 5.75
C LEU A 72 8.05 9.79 7.23
N ASN A 73 7.21 10.50 7.99
CA ASN A 73 7.50 10.85 9.38
C ASN A 73 7.00 9.82 10.40
N ILE A 74 6.13 8.89 9.99
CA ILE A 74 5.62 7.83 10.87
C ILE A 74 6.32 6.52 10.56
N ASP A 75 6.82 5.88 11.61
CA ASP A 75 7.26 4.48 11.55
C ASP A 75 6.02 3.58 11.57
N ILE A 76 5.47 3.33 10.37
CA ILE A 76 4.23 2.57 10.20
C ILE A 76 4.36 1.14 10.74
N VAL A 77 5.54 0.53 10.58
CA VAL A 77 5.80 -0.84 11.05
C VAL A 77 5.68 -0.90 12.57
N LYS A 78 6.31 0.06 13.26
CA LYS A 78 6.23 0.18 14.71
C LYS A 78 4.85 0.59 15.20
N GLU A 79 4.27 1.63 14.61
CA GLU A 79 2.99 2.21 15.02
C GLU A 79 1.84 1.20 14.91
N TYR A 80 1.87 0.33 13.89
CA TYR A 80 0.81 -0.65 13.65
C TYR A 80 1.14 -2.05 14.14
N GLU A 81 2.26 -2.21 14.85
CA GLU A 81 2.72 -3.48 15.42
C GLU A 81 2.75 -4.60 14.37
N ILE A 82 3.37 -4.31 13.22
CA ILE A 82 3.46 -5.26 12.12
C ILE A 82 4.51 -6.33 12.48
N ASP A 83 4.06 -7.53 12.79
CA ASP A 83 4.89 -8.71 13.12
C ASP A 83 5.06 -9.68 11.93
N ASP A 84 4.59 -9.33 10.73
CA ASP A 84 4.90 -10.04 9.48
C ASP A 84 6.09 -9.38 8.78
N ASP A 85 7.21 -10.09 8.70
CA ASP A 85 8.46 -9.61 8.11
C ASP A 85 8.30 -9.14 6.65
N ASN A 86 7.42 -9.76 5.87
CA ASN A 86 7.25 -9.43 4.46
C ASN A 86 6.40 -8.18 4.27
N ILE A 87 5.34 -8.02 5.07
CA ILE A 87 4.55 -6.78 5.10
C ILE A 87 5.40 -5.63 5.63
N ALA A 88 6.18 -5.85 6.70
CA ALA A 88 7.10 -4.86 7.24
C ALA A 88 8.13 -4.44 6.18
N LEU A 89 8.73 -5.40 5.47
CA LEU A 89 9.67 -5.14 4.38
C LEU A 89 9.01 -4.33 3.25
N LEU A 90 7.82 -4.73 2.80
CA LEU A 90 7.06 -4.02 1.76
C LEU A 90 6.84 -2.55 2.14
N ILE A 91 6.31 -2.29 3.34
CA ILE A 91 6.02 -0.94 3.82
C ILE A 91 7.30 -0.10 3.91
N ASN A 92 8.38 -0.66 4.45
CA ASN A 92 9.66 0.02 4.54
C ASN A 92 10.24 0.37 3.17
N ARG A 93 10.17 -0.55 2.19
CA ARG A 93 10.63 -0.28 0.82
C ARG A 93 9.82 0.81 0.12
N ILE A 94 8.50 0.84 0.32
CA ILE A 94 7.66 1.91 -0.22
C ILE A 94 8.05 3.24 0.42
N ARG A 95 8.33 3.27 1.74
CA ARG A 95 8.76 4.48 2.45
C ARG A 95 10.10 5.00 1.94
N GLU A 96 11.07 4.12 1.74
CA GLU A 96 12.36 4.47 1.14
C GLU A 96 12.21 5.02 -0.28
N LEU A 97 11.41 4.36 -1.12
CA LEU A 97 11.11 4.86 -2.46
C LEU A 97 10.54 6.28 -2.41
N VAL A 98 9.52 6.53 -1.58
CA VAL A 98 8.92 7.87 -1.45
C VAL A 98 9.96 8.89 -0.98
N ALA A 99 10.85 8.54 -0.04
CA ALA A 99 11.89 9.43 0.46
C ALA A 99 12.89 9.84 -0.65
N ASN A 100 13.30 8.87 -1.47
CA ASN A 100 14.20 9.11 -2.59
C ASN A 100 13.52 9.97 -3.66
N LEU A 101 12.29 9.64 -4.05
CA LEU A 101 11.53 10.40 -5.05
C LEU A 101 11.29 11.86 -4.61
N VAL A 102 11.11 12.11 -3.31
CA VAL A 102 11.04 13.47 -2.75
C VAL A 102 12.37 14.21 -2.94
N THR A 103 13.49 13.55 -2.66
CA THR A 103 14.84 14.11 -2.85
C THR A 103 15.10 14.45 -4.32
N GLU A 104 14.65 13.58 -5.22
CA GLU A 104 14.73 13.74 -6.68
C GLU A 104 13.72 14.74 -7.25
N LYS A 105 12.78 15.23 -6.43
CA LYS A 105 11.62 16.06 -6.86
C LYS A 105 10.78 15.39 -7.94
N ASN A 106 10.72 14.06 -7.94
CA ASN A 106 9.99 13.25 -8.91
C ASN A 106 8.52 13.07 -8.49
N THR A 107 7.75 14.16 -8.60
CA THR A 107 6.34 14.20 -8.18
C THR A 107 5.47 13.19 -8.93
N GLU A 108 5.77 12.92 -10.20
CA GLU A 108 5.05 11.95 -11.01
C GLU A 108 5.13 10.53 -10.42
N ASN A 109 6.33 10.08 -10.05
CA ASN A 109 6.49 8.75 -9.46
C ASN A 109 5.98 8.69 -8.01
N ILE A 110 5.96 9.81 -7.28
CA ILE A 110 5.27 9.89 -5.98
C ILE A 110 3.78 9.61 -6.19
N ASP A 111 3.13 10.31 -7.11
CA ASP A 111 1.70 10.11 -7.40
C ASP A 111 1.39 8.68 -7.85
N LYS A 112 2.25 8.09 -8.70
CA LYS A 112 2.14 6.68 -9.09
C LYS A 112 2.27 5.73 -7.90
N THR A 113 3.22 5.97 -7.01
CA THR A 113 3.43 5.15 -5.80
C THR A 113 2.18 5.16 -4.91
N PHE A 114 1.62 6.34 -4.65
CA PHE A 114 0.39 6.46 -3.88
C PHE A 114 -0.81 5.85 -4.61
N ASN A 115 -0.89 5.95 -5.93
CA ASN A 115 -1.97 5.32 -6.71
C ASN A 115 -1.91 3.79 -6.63
N TRP A 116 -0.72 3.17 -6.67
CA TRP A 116 -0.58 1.74 -6.43
C TRP A 116 -1.11 1.34 -5.05
N MET A 117 -0.73 2.08 -4.00
CA MET A 117 -1.21 1.85 -2.64
C MET A 117 -2.75 1.97 -2.54
N LYS A 118 -3.36 2.93 -3.24
CA LYS A 118 -4.83 3.05 -3.32
C LYS A 118 -5.46 1.83 -4.00
N VAL A 119 -4.89 1.36 -5.10
CA VAL A 119 -5.38 0.16 -5.81
C VAL A 119 -5.32 -1.07 -4.90
N LEU A 120 -4.21 -1.27 -4.19
CA LEU A 120 -4.06 -2.35 -3.21
C LEU A 120 -5.13 -2.27 -2.12
N CYS A 121 -5.30 -1.09 -1.50
CA CYS A 121 -6.33 -0.89 -0.48
C CYS A 121 -7.74 -1.15 -1.04
N PHE A 122 -8.01 -0.73 -2.27
CA PHE A 122 -9.31 -0.91 -2.91
C PHE A 122 -9.67 -2.39 -3.04
N HIS A 123 -8.74 -3.19 -3.56
CA HIS A 123 -8.98 -4.63 -3.74
C HIS A 123 -8.97 -5.37 -2.41
N ALA A 124 -8.14 -4.96 -1.45
CA ALA A 124 -8.11 -5.55 -0.11
C ALA A 124 -9.43 -5.33 0.64
N TYR A 125 -10.04 -4.14 0.59
CA TYR A 125 -11.39 -3.90 1.15
C TYR A 125 -12.45 -4.73 0.41
N SER A 126 -12.41 -4.72 -0.93
CA SER A 126 -13.41 -5.41 -1.74
C SER A 126 -13.38 -6.92 -1.54
N ASP A 127 -12.21 -7.50 -1.25
CA ASP A 127 -12.04 -8.93 -1.00
C ASP A 127 -12.67 -9.39 0.32
N ILE A 128 -12.69 -8.56 1.37
CA ILE A 128 -13.40 -8.83 2.63
C ILE A 128 -14.87 -8.39 2.61
N GLY A 129 -15.42 -8.10 1.43
CA GLY A 129 -16.83 -7.73 1.25
C GLY A 129 -17.16 -6.29 1.64
N ILE A 130 -16.17 -5.42 1.90
CA ILE A 130 -16.39 -4.00 2.15
C ILE A 130 -16.47 -3.26 0.81
N PRO A 131 -17.53 -2.49 0.51
CA PRO A 131 -17.63 -1.70 -0.72
C PRO A 131 -16.54 -0.61 -0.77
N ALA A 132 -15.40 -0.89 -1.41
CA ALA A 132 -14.22 -0.04 -1.36
C ALA A 132 -14.46 1.39 -1.85
N ALA A 133 -15.27 1.57 -2.89
CA ALA A 133 -15.63 2.91 -3.38
C ALA A 133 -16.37 3.75 -2.32
N GLN A 134 -17.25 3.13 -1.52
CA GLN A 134 -17.96 3.82 -0.44
C GLN A 134 -17.02 4.08 0.74
N LYS A 135 -16.18 3.09 1.09
CA LYS A 135 -15.18 3.23 2.15
C LYS A 135 -14.17 4.36 1.84
N PHE A 136 -13.73 4.47 0.59
CA PHE A 136 -12.82 5.56 0.19
C PHE A 136 -13.49 6.93 0.31
N ARG A 137 -14.76 7.04 -0.06
CA ARG A 137 -15.53 8.28 0.11
C ARG A 137 -15.64 8.65 1.59
N SER A 138 -15.99 7.70 2.46
CA SER A 138 -16.14 7.99 3.89
C SER A 138 -14.82 8.40 4.57
N LEU A 139 -13.68 7.89 4.11
CA LEU A 139 -12.35 8.25 4.61
C LEU A 139 -11.82 9.60 4.10
N LEU A 140 -12.41 10.11 3.02
CA LEU A 140 -12.10 11.42 2.44
C LEU A 140 -13.01 12.52 2.95
N SER A 141 -14.24 12.19 3.36
CA SER A 141 -15.13 13.12 4.03
C SER A 141 -14.49 13.64 5.33
N PRO A 142 -14.60 14.94 5.64
CA PRO A 142 -14.40 15.40 7.01
C PRO A 142 -15.35 14.62 7.93
N PRO A 143 -15.00 14.35 9.20
CA PRO A 143 -16.00 13.87 10.16
C PRO A 143 -17.18 14.82 10.08
N ASP A 144 -18.38 14.29 9.87
CA ASP A 144 -19.58 15.09 9.69
C ASP A 144 -19.61 16.16 10.77
N SER A 145 -19.67 17.42 10.32
CA SER A 145 -20.15 18.54 11.11
C SER A 145 -21.64 18.32 11.36
N SER A 146 -21.96 17.25 12.08
CA SER A 146 -23.28 16.95 12.60
C SER A 146 -23.44 17.75 13.88
N SER A 147 -23.81 19.01 13.65
CA SER A 147 -24.86 19.72 14.39
C SER A 147 -24.71 19.82 15.91
N THR A 148 -24.21 20.99 16.35
CA THR A 148 -24.84 21.70 17.48
C THR A 148 -26.31 21.95 17.23
#